data_AF-A0A8F0WGC9-F1
#
_entry.id   AF-A0A8F0WGC9-F1
#
_cell.length_a   1.000
_cell.length_b   1.000
_cell.length_c   1.000
_cell.angle_alpha   90.00
_cell.angle_beta   90.00
_cell.angle_gamma   90.00
#
_symmetry.space_group_name_H-M   'P 1'
#
loop_
_entity.id
_entity.type
_entity.pdbx_description
1 polymer ?
#
loop_
_entity_poly.entity_id
_entity_poly.type
_entity_poly.pdbx_seq_one_letter_code
_entity_poly.pdbx_strand_id
1 'polypeptide(L)'
;MEYDKKKHLKLLKSCPKLESPRTSLSDEEFVKFLDSIPRPDEKFFKLRKYSAMLICHLHWENREQYFELIEKLLNSPMYFLELRNKHQAINKAGASLQANLILLEPNERSVGFDDLIDELVSLFDLYCPDPSLRESHELSEEELRDLVQKIFIEMKERYPENSKENV
;
A
#
# COMPACT_ATOMS: atom_id res chain seq x y z
N MET A 1 2.19 -16.37 8.49
CA MET A 1 2.74 -15.98 9.81
C MET A 1 1.58 -15.49 10.63
N GLU A 2 1.37 -16.04 11.82
CA GLU A 2 0.26 -15.62 12.68
C GLU A 2 0.52 -14.23 13.29
N TYR A 3 -0.51 -13.39 13.32
CA TYR A 3 -0.44 -12.07 13.92
C TYR A 3 -0.43 -12.18 15.45
N ASP A 4 0.51 -11.50 16.11
CA ASP A 4 0.55 -11.40 17.57
C ASP A 4 0.62 -9.93 17.97
N LYS A 5 -0.52 -9.41 18.43
CA LYS A 5 -0.69 -8.01 18.84
C LYS A 5 0.25 -7.62 19.98
N LYS A 6 0.48 -8.50 20.97
CA LYS A 6 1.37 -8.21 22.11
C LYS A 6 2.81 -8.12 21.64
N LYS A 7 3.23 -9.03 20.75
CA LYS A 7 4.57 -9.02 20.16
C LYS A 7 4.77 -7.83 19.23
N HIS A 8 3.77 -7.47 18.42
CA HIS A 8 3.81 -6.28 17.58
C HIS A 8 3.98 -5.01 18.42
N LEU A 9 3.19 -4.85 19.49
CA LEU A 9 3.32 -3.72 20.41
C LEU A 9 4.70 -3.65 21.08
N LYS A 10 5.24 -4.81 21.49
CA LYS A 10 6.59 -4.89 22.07
C LYS A 10 7.65 -4.44 21.05
N LEU A 11 7.53 -4.88 19.79
CA LEU A 11 8.44 -4.51 18.71
C LEU A 11 8.37 -3.00 18.42
N LEU A 12 7.17 -2.44 18.28
CA LEU A 12 6.97 -1.00 18.06
C LEU A 12 7.59 -0.15 19.17
N LYS A 13 7.47 -0.56 20.43
CA LYS A 13 8.08 0.15 21.57
C LYS A 13 9.60 0.03 21.60
N SER A 14 10.16 -1.06 21.03
CA SER A 14 11.59 -1.35 21.07
C SER A 14 12.36 -0.81 19.87
N CYS A 15 11.69 -0.49 18.76
CA CYS A 15 12.31 0.11 17.59
C CYS A 15 12.30 1.64 17.75
N PRO A 16 13.46 2.31 17.72
CA PRO A 16 13.50 3.76 17.70
C PRO A 16 12.77 4.27 16.45
N LYS A 17 12.00 5.36 16.58
CA LYS A 17 11.47 6.07 15.42
C LYS A 17 12.67 6.54 14.60
N LEU A 18 12.89 5.92 13.44
CA LEU A 18 13.85 6.42 12.46
C LEU A 18 13.23 7.69 11.87
N GLU A 19 13.38 8.81 12.57
CA GLU A 19 13.20 10.12 11.95
C GLU A 19 14.22 10.22 10.82
N SER A 20 13.75 10.42 9.59
CA SER A 20 14.64 10.59 8.45
C SER A 20 15.36 11.93 8.62
N PRO A 21 16.69 11.96 8.79
CA PRO A 21 17.44 13.20 8.98
C PRO A 21 17.71 13.92 7.64
N ARG A 22 17.06 13.50 6.54
CA ARG A 22 17.41 13.96 5.17
C ARG A 22 17.26 15.48 5.00
N THR A 23 16.43 16.13 5.81
CA THR A 23 16.27 17.58 5.79
C THR A 23 17.42 18.35 6.45
N SER A 24 18.40 17.67 7.09
CA SER A 24 19.45 18.31 7.88
C SER A 24 20.89 17.83 7.61
N LEU A 25 21.11 16.91 6.67
CA LEU A 25 22.44 16.33 6.39
C LEU A 25 22.96 16.74 5.01
N SER A 26 24.28 16.94 4.90
CA SER A 26 24.94 16.96 3.58
C SER A 26 24.90 15.58 2.92
N ASP A 27 25.19 15.50 1.62
CA ASP A 27 25.23 14.22 0.90
C ASP A 27 26.26 13.25 1.50
N GLU A 28 27.45 13.71 1.91
CA GLU A 28 28.44 12.83 2.57
C GLU A 28 27.99 12.35 3.95
N GLU A 29 27.30 13.21 4.70
CA GLU A 29 26.73 12.85 6.00
C GLU A 29 25.56 11.87 5.86
N PHE A 30 24.76 12.02 4.80
CA PHE A 30 23.68 11.11 4.48
C PHE A 30 24.21 9.73 4.08
N VAL A 31 25.28 9.65 3.28
CA VAL A 31 25.92 8.37 2.93
C VAL A 31 26.49 7.68 4.17
N LYS A 32 27.21 8.41 5.04
CA LYS A 32 27.69 7.85 6.31
C LYS A 32 26.55 7.42 7.23
N PHE A 33 25.46 8.19 7.25
CA PHE A 33 24.25 7.81 7.96
C PHE A 33 23.68 6.49 7.43
N LEU A 34 23.52 6.35 6.11
CA LEU A 34 23.05 5.11 5.47
C LEU A 34 23.95 3.91 5.82
N ASP A 35 25.28 4.09 5.76
CA ASP A 35 26.25 3.05 6.13
C ASP A 35 26.22 2.71 7.63
N SER A 36 25.78 3.64 8.46
CA SER A 36 25.61 3.45 9.91
C SER A 36 24.27 2.82 10.29
N ILE A 37 23.30 2.74 9.36
CA ILE A 37 22.02 2.07 9.61
C ILE A 37 22.32 0.59 9.89
N PRO A 38 21.99 0.09 11.10
CA PRO A 38 22.18 -1.32 11.40
C PRO A 38 21.50 -2.18 10.34
N ARG A 39 22.18 -3.23 9.88
CA ARG A 39 21.55 -4.19 8.97
C ARG A 39 20.23 -4.64 9.57
N PRO A 40 19.15 -4.70 8.77
CA PRO A 40 17.85 -5.18 9.24
C PRO A 40 17.99 -6.51 9.97
N ASP A 41 17.67 -6.52 11.27
CA ASP A 41 17.66 -7.74 12.06
C ASP A 41 16.30 -8.44 11.96
N GLU A 42 16.19 -9.64 12.55
CA GLU A 42 14.93 -10.39 12.54
C GLU A 42 13.76 -9.59 13.15
N LYS A 43 14.04 -8.75 14.15
CA LYS A 43 13.03 -7.90 14.79
C LYS A 43 12.49 -6.85 13.82
N PHE A 44 13.38 -6.21 13.05
CA PHE A 44 13.00 -5.26 12.01
C PHE A 44 12.09 -5.92 10.96
N PHE A 45 12.50 -7.07 10.42
CA PHE A 45 11.68 -7.76 9.41
C PHE A 45 10.33 -8.19 9.98
N LYS A 46 10.29 -8.62 11.23
CA LYS A 46 9.05 -9.02 11.89
C LYS A 46 8.14 -7.83 12.15
N LEU A 47 8.69 -6.69 12.58
CA LEU A 47 7.95 -5.45 12.72
C LEU A 47 7.37 -5.00 11.38
N ARG A 48 8.19 -4.95 10.33
CA ARG A 48 7.75 -4.63 8.95
C ARG A 48 6.59 -5.51 8.50
N LYS A 49 6.66 -6.83 8.74
CA LYS A 49 5.58 -7.75 8.39
C LYS A 49 4.30 -7.45 9.17
N TYR A 50 4.37 -7.22 10.49
CA TYR A 50 3.18 -6.86 11.27
C TYR A 50 2.59 -5.51 10.87
N SER A 51 3.44 -4.53 10.55
CA SER A 51 3.02 -3.25 10.00
C SER A 51 2.31 -3.43 8.66
N ALA A 52 2.86 -4.24 7.75
CA ALA A 52 2.24 -4.55 6.46
C ALA A 52 0.87 -5.21 6.63
N MET A 53 0.74 -6.21 7.52
CA MET A 53 -0.56 -6.84 7.79
C MET A 53 -1.61 -5.84 8.28
N LEU A 54 -1.23 -4.84 9.08
CA LEU A 54 -2.14 -3.77 9.52
C LEU A 54 -2.56 -2.88 8.35
N ILE A 55 -1.63 -2.46 7.48
CA ILE A 55 -1.92 -1.64 6.31
C ILE A 55 -2.84 -2.38 5.34
N CYS A 56 -2.49 -3.61 5.02
CA CYS A 56 -3.27 -4.56 4.23
C CYS A 56 -4.72 -4.66 4.73
N HIS A 57 -4.91 -4.81 6.03
CA HIS A 57 -6.23 -4.82 6.66
C HIS A 57 -6.99 -3.50 6.45
N LEU A 58 -6.34 -2.34 6.63
CA LEU A 58 -6.98 -1.04 6.41
C LEU A 58 -7.41 -0.84 4.95
N HIS A 59 -6.62 -1.30 3.98
CA HIS A 59 -7.03 -1.27 2.57
C HIS A 59 -8.26 -2.14 2.33
N TRP A 60 -8.28 -3.36 2.91
CA TRP A 60 -9.41 -4.28 2.80
C TRP A 60 -10.70 -3.79 3.48
N GLU A 61 -10.60 -3.11 4.63
CA GLU A 61 -11.74 -2.44 5.27
C GLU A 61 -12.35 -1.35 4.36
N ASN A 62 -11.55 -0.79 3.45
CA ASN A 62 -11.99 0.23 2.49
C ASN A 62 -12.25 -0.34 1.09
N ARG A 63 -12.40 -1.67 0.94
CA ARG A 63 -12.51 -2.36 -0.36
C ARG A 63 -13.70 -1.93 -1.21
N GLU A 64 -14.86 -1.67 -0.60
CA GLU A 64 -16.07 -1.28 -1.34
C GLU A 64 -15.83 0.03 -2.10
N GLN A 65 -15.29 1.03 -1.40
CA GLN A 65 -14.87 2.28 -2.01
C GLN A 65 -13.76 2.09 -3.05
N TYR A 66 -12.92 1.05 -2.94
CA TYR A 66 -11.94 0.74 -3.98
C TYR A 66 -12.62 0.19 -5.23
N PHE A 67 -13.56 -0.75 -5.07
CA PHE A 67 -14.34 -1.29 -6.17
C PHE A 67 -15.10 -0.19 -6.92
N GLU A 68 -15.77 0.72 -6.20
CA GLU A 68 -16.44 1.87 -6.82
C GLU A 68 -15.48 2.76 -7.62
N LEU A 69 -14.28 3.04 -7.08
CA LEU A 69 -13.28 3.86 -7.78
C LEU A 69 -12.70 3.15 -9.00
N ILE A 70 -12.48 1.84 -8.93
CA ILE A 70 -11.96 1.05 -10.05
C ILE A 70 -13.01 0.97 -11.16
N GLU A 71 -14.29 0.82 -10.83
CA GLU A 71 -15.39 0.87 -11.81
C GLU A 71 -15.46 2.22 -12.52
N LYS A 72 -15.26 3.32 -11.79
CA LYS A 72 -15.15 4.65 -12.40
C LYS A 72 -13.90 4.77 -13.27
N LEU A 73 -12.76 4.24 -12.82
CA LEU A 73 -11.49 4.26 -13.55
C LEU A 73 -11.59 3.53 -14.90
N LEU A 74 -12.30 2.39 -14.95
CA LEU A 74 -12.55 1.64 -16.17
C LEU A 74 -13.36 2.42 -17.21
N ASN A 75 -14.17 3.38 -16.76
CA ASN A 75 -14.95 4.27 -17.62
C ASN A 75 -14.19 5.55 -17.99
N SER A 76 -13.25 6.00 -17.14
CA SER A 76 -12.42 7.18 -17.43
C SER A 76 -11.14 7.22 -16.58
N PRO A 77 -9.96 7.47 -17.19
CA PRO A 77 -8.69 7.56 -16.46
C PRO A 77 -8.62 8.75 -15.49
N MET A 78 -9.55 9.72 -15.56
CA MET A 78 -9.56 10.90 -14.68
C MET A 78 -9.73 10.56 -13.19
N TYR A 79 -10.35 9.43 -12.87
CA TYR A 79 -10.58 8.98 -11.50
C TYR A 79 -9.31 8.40 -10.84
N PHE A 80 -8.22 8.29 -11.58
CA PHE A 80 -6.96 7.79 -11.05
C PHE A 80 -6.45 8.63 -9.86
N LEU A 81 -6.53 9.96 -9.95
CA LEU A 81 -6.05 10.83 -8.87
C LEU A 81 -6.79 10.55 -7.56
N GLU A 82 -8.09 10.23 -7.64
CA GLU A 82 -8.90 9.84 -6.48
C GLU A 82 -8.43 8.50 -5.90
N LEU A 83 -8.15 7.51 -6.75
CA LEU A 83 -7.60 6.22 -6.33
C LEU A 83 -6.25 6.38 -5.60
N ARG A 84 -5.32 7.16 -6.18
CA ARG A 84 -4.01 7.45 -5.58
C ARG A 84 -4.14 8.19 -4.25
N ASN A 85 -5.00 9.20 -4.19
CA ASN A 85 -5.23 9.96 -2.96
C ASN A 85 -5.79 9.06 -1.85
N LYS A 86 -6.71 8.16 -2.18
CA LYS A 86 -7.28 7.20 -1.21
C LYS A 86 -6.23 6.22 -0.70
N HIS A 87 -5.42 5.66 -1.60
CA HIS A 87 -4.29 4.80 -1.23
C HIS A 87 -3.31 5.51 -0.27
N GLN A 88 -2.91 6.73 -0.59
CA GLN A 88 -2.03 7.52 0.27
C GLN A 88 -2.68 7.86 1.62
N ALA A 89 -3.98 8.16 1.64
CA ALA A 89 -4.71 8.45 2.86
C ALA A 89 -4.74 7.25 3.81
N ILE A 90 -4.99 6.05 3.29
CA ILE A 90 -5.00 4.80 4.08
C ILE A 90 -3.60 4.49 4.62
N ASN A 91 -2.56 4.63 3.80
CA ASN A 91 -1.18 4.46 4.24
C ASN A 91 -0.78 5.43 5.35
N LYS A 92 -1.16 6.71 5.23
CA LYS A 92 -0.95 7.73 6.26
C LYS A 92 -1.72 7.39 7.54
N ALA A 93 -2.97 6.94 7.43
CA ALA A 93 -3.78 6.54 8.57
C ALA A 93 -3.12 5.37 9.32
N GLY A 94 -2.68 4.34 8.61
CA GLY A 94 -2.00 3.20 9.21
C GLY A 94 -0.67 3.53 9.85
N ALA A 95 0.14 4.41 9.24
CA ALA A 95 1.34 4.94 9.86
C ALA A 95 1.03 5.72 11.16
N SER A 96 -0.04 6.54 11.15
CA SER A 96 -0.50 7.28 12.33
C SER A 96 -0.97 6.34 13.45
N LEU A 97 -1.74 5.30 13.12
CA LEU A 97 -2.18 4.29 14.11
C LEU A 97 -0.98 3.62 14.78
N GLN A 98 0.02 3.17 13.99
CA GLN A 98 1.25 2.58 14.53
C GLN A 98 2.03 3.55 15.41
N ALA A 99 2.17 4.81 14.98
CA ALA A 99 2.88 5.85 15.74
C ALA A 99 2.22 6.14 17.10
N ASN A 100 0.90 5.96 17.19
CA ASN A 100 0.11 6.09 18.41
C ASN A 100 -0.09 4.75 19.16
N LEU A 101 0.59 3.68 18.73
CA LEU A 101 0.49 2.33 19.30
C LEU A 101 -0.94 1.75 19.29
N ILE A 102 -1.78 2.23 18.37
CA ILE A 102 -3.13 1.72 18.14
C ILE A 102 -3.01 0.60 17.12
N LEU A 103 -3.27 -0.63 17.56
CA LEU A 103 -3.16 -1.83 16.75
C LEU A 103 -4.53 -2.46 16.53
N LEU A 104 -4.95 -2.53 15.27
CA LEU A 104 -6.07 -3.35 14.85
C LEU A 104 -5.60 -4.81 14.70
N GLU A 105 -6.54 -5.73 14.76
CA GLU A 105 -6.30 -7.14 14.45
C GLU A 105 -6.56 -7.35 12.96
N PRO A 106 -5.53 -7.68 12.16
CA PRO A 106 -5.69 -7.91 10.74
C PRO A 106 -6.65 -9.07 10.47
N ASN A 107 -7.54 -8.89 9.51
CA ASN A 107 -8.37 -9.97 9.01
C ASN A 107 -7.53 -10.87 8.09
N GLU A 108 -7.60 -12.19 8.25
CA GLU A 108 -6.89 -13.12 7.35
C GLU A 108 -7.35 -12.97 5.89
N ARG A 109 -8.60 -12.56 5.67
CA ARG A 109 -9.15 -12.24 4.34
C ARG A 109 -8.54 -11.00 3.73
N SER A 110 -7.84 -10.15 4.48
CA SER A 110 -7.22 -8.97 3.90
C SER A 110 -5.93 -9.29 3.15
N VAL A 111 -5.27 -10.42 3.47
CA VAL A 111 -3.93 -10.75 2.98
C VAL A 111 -3.81 -10.60 1.47
N GLY A 112 -2.85 -9.79 1.02
CA GLY A 112 -2.55 -9.53 -0.40
C GLY A 112 -3.47 -8.52 -1.08
N PHE A 113 -4.44 -7.95 -0.36
CA PHE A 113 -5.33 -6.95 -0.95
C PHE A 113 -4.59 -5.65 -1.28
N ASP A 114 -3.69 -5.22 -0.40
CA ASP A 114 -2.82 -4.05 -0.63
C ASP A 114 -1.89 -4.25 -1.83
N ASP A 115 -1.36 -5.45 -2.06
CA ASP A 115 -0.52 -5.74 -3.22
C ASP A 115 -1.25 -5.43 -4.54
N LEU A 116 -2.54 -5.78 -4.66
CA LEU A 116 -3.34 -5.48 -5.86
C LEU A 116 -3.64 -3.98 -6.00
N ILE A 117 -3.83 -3.27 -4.88
CA ILE A 117 -3.99 -1.81 -4.90
C ILE A 117 -2.69 -1.12 -5.29
N ASP A 118 -1.55 -1.59 -4.75
CA ASP A 118 -0.22 -1.08 -5.08
C ASP A 118 0.08 -1.26 -6.57
N GLU A 119 -0.28 -2.43 -7.13
CA GLU A 119 -0.17 -2.68 -8.56
C GLU A 119 -1.01 -1.68 -9.37
N LEU A 120 -2.29 -1.48 -9.03
CA LEU A 120 -3.15 -0.48 -9.69
C LEU A 120 -2.58 0.94 -9.62
N VAL A 121 -2.05 1.35 -8.47
CA VAL A 121 -1.48 2.69 -8.29
C VAL A 121 -0.20 2.87 -9.12
N SER A 122 0.58 1.79 -9.27
CA SER A 122 1.85 1.78 -10.02
C SER A 122 1.65 1.80 -11.53
N LEU A 123 0.55 1.21 -12.06
CA LEU A 123 0.26 1.25 -13.50
C LEU A 123 0.19 2.67 -14.06
N PHE A 124 -0.23 3.64 -13.25
CA PHE A 124 -0.33 5.02 -13.69
C PHE A 124 1.02 5.74 -13.76
N ASP A 125 2.02 5.31 -12.99
CA ASP A 125 3.37 5.83 -13.17
C ASP A 125 3.94 5.45 -14.56
N LEU A 126 3.29 4.50 -15.25
CA LEU A 126 3.60 4.11 -16.62
C LEU A 126 2.62 4.70 -17.64
N TYR A 127 1.58 5.45 -17.25
CA TYR A 127 0.55 5.93 -18.20
C TYR A 127 0.93 7.26 -18.85
N CYS A 128 0.93 7.30 -20.18
CA CYS A 128 1.10 8.53 -20.96
C CYS A 128 -0.09 8.74 -21.89
N PRO A 129 -0.94 9.77 -21.66
CA PRO A 129 -2.13 10.01 -22.47
C PRO A 129 -1.81 10.57 -23.87
N ASP A 130 -0.62 11.15 -24.06
CA ASP A 130 -0.22 11.77 -25.33
C ASP A 130 0.59 10.78 -26.17
N PRO A 131 0.05 10.24 -27.28
CA PRO A 131 0.75 9.27 -28.11
C PRO A 131 2.04 9.82 -28.74
N SER A 132 2.18 11.14 -28.86
CA SER A 132 3.37 11.77 -29.46
C SER A 132 4.54 11.89 -28.48
N LEU A 133 4.25 11.91 -27.18
CA LEU A 133 5.24 11.96 -26.10
C LEU A 133 5.51 10.57 -25.50
N ARG A 134 4.64 9.61 -25.80
CA ARG A 134 4.65 8.28 -25.19
C ARG A 134 5.88 7.46 -25.60
N GLU A 135 6.63 7.02 -24.59
CA GLU A 135 7.75 6.10 -24.75
C GLU A 135 7.27 4.65 -24.88
N SER A 136 8.11 3.75 -25.42
CA SER A 136 7.72 2.35 -25.67
C SER A 136 7.46 1.52 -24.42
N HIS A 137 7.86 2.02 -23.24
CA HIS A 137 7.65 1.37 -21.95
C HIS A 137 6.41 1.92 -21.22
N GLU A 138 5.77 2.95 -21.77
CA GLU A 138 4.59 3.61 -21.23
C GLU A 138 3.31 3.08 -21.89
N LEU A 139 2.22 3.11 -21.13
CA LEU A 139 0.91 2.58 -21.47
C LEU A 139 0.06 3.64 -22.19
N SER A 140 -0.65 3.20 -23.23
CA SER A 140 -1.84 3.91 -23.73
C SER A 140 -3.00 3.78 -22.74
N GLU A 141 -4.08 4.53 -23.00
CA GLU A 141 -5.33 4.40 -22.26
C GLU A 141 -5.95 3.01 -22.43
N GLU A 142 -5.86 2.41 -23.63
CA GLU A 142 -6.37 1.06 -23.89
C GLU A 142 -5.58 0.00 -23.10
N GLU A 143 -4.25 0.05 -23.15
CA GLU A 143 -3.38 -0.86 -22.39
C GLU A 143 -3.57 -0.70 -20.88
N LEU A 144 -3.69 0.55 -20.40
CA LEU A 144 -3.99 0.83 -18.99
C LEU A 144 -5.34 0.21 -18.59
N ARG A 145 -6.39 0.43 -19.38
CA ARG A 145 -7.74 -0.09 -19.09
C ARG A 145 -7.75 -1.61 -19.04
N ASP A 146 -7.05 -2.28 -19.96
CA ASP A 146 -6.98 -3.75 -20.00
C ASP A 146 -6.27 -4.31 -18.76
N LEU A 147 -5.18 -3.68 -18.32
CA LEU A 147 -4.47 -4.07 -17.10
C LEU A 147 -5.31 -3.80 -15.83
N VAL A 148 -5.96 -2.65 -15.74
CA VAL A 148 -6.89 -2.32 -14.65
C VAL A 148 -8.03 -3.34 -14.60
N GLN A 149 -8.60 -3.69 -15.75
CA GLN A 149 -9.68 -4.67 -15.85
C GLN A 149 -9.24 -6.06 -15.38
N LYS A 150 -8.02 -6.48 -15.75
CA LYS A 150 -7.44 -7.74 -15.30
C LYS A 150 -7.28 -7.78 -13.79
N ILE A 151 -6.70 -6.75 -13.19
CA ILE A 151 -6.54 -6.67 -11.73
C ILE A 151 -7.91 -6.64 -11.06
N PHE A 152 -8.87 -5.91 -11.61
CA PHE A 152 -10.20 -5.82 -11.01
C PHE A 152 -10.94 -7.16 -10.99
N ILE A 153 -10.80 -7.97 -12.05
CA ILE A 153 -11.33 -9.34 -12.09
C ILE A 153 -10.66 -10.18 -11.00
N GLU A 154 -9.34 -10.14 -10.90
CA GLU A 154 -8.57 -10.85 -9.87
C GLU A 154 -9.01 -10.45 -8.45
N MET A 155 -9.25 -9.15 -8.23
CA MET A 155 -9.77 -8.65 -6.96
C MET A 155 -11.17 -9.20 -6.66
N LYS A 156 -12.10 -9.19 -7.62
CA LYS A 156 -13.47 -9.71 -7.42
C LYS A 156 -13.48 -11.22 -7.16
N GLU A 157 -12.58 -11.97 -7.80
CA GLU A 157 -12.43 -13.41 -7.58
C GLU A 157 -11.86 -13.74 -6.20
N ARG A 158 -10.84 -13.01 -5.76
CA ARG A 158 -10.16 -13.26 -4.47
C ARG A 158 -10.90 -12.67 -3.27
N TYR A 159 -11.62 -11.55 -3.45
CA TYR A 159 -12.28 -10.80 -2.38
C TYR A 159 -13.74 -10.49 -2.74
N PRO A 160 -14.62 -11.52 -2.81
CA PRO A 160 -16.00 -11.33 -3.21
C PRO A 160 -16.80 -10.49 -2.20
N GLU A 161 -17.60 -9.54 -2.70
CA GLU A 161 -18.48 -8.65 -1.93
C GLU A 161 -19.46 -9.42 -1.03
N ASN A 162 -19.84 -10.64 -1.42
CA ASN A 162 -20.86 -11.46 -0.77
C ASN A 162 -20.33 -12.42 0.31
N SER A 163 -19.20 -12.13 0.93
CA SER A 163 -18.81 -12.84 2.15
C SER A 163 -19.56 -12.26 3.36
N LYS A 164 -20.91 -12.36 3.33
CA LYS A 164 -21.80 -12.00 4.43
C LYS A 164 -21.18 -12.49 5.74
N GLU A 165 -20.88 -11.53 6.60
CA GLU A 165 -20.56 -11.80 8.00
C GLU A 165 -21.78 -12.49 8.60
N ASN A 166 -21.67 -13.79 8.84
CA ASN A 166 -22.54 -14.46 9.80
C ASN A 166 -22.10 -13.92 11.17
N VAL A 167 -22.79 -12.87 11.61
CA VAL A 167 -22.82 -12.40 13.00
C VAL A 167 -23.36 -13.49 13.91
#